data_AF-A0A101HIN6-F1
#
_entry.id   AF-A0A101HIN6-F1
#
_cell.length_a   1.000
_cell.length_b   1.000
_cell.length_c   1.000
_cell.angle_alpha   90.00
_cell.angle_beta   90.00
_cell.angle_gamma   90.00
#
_symmetry.space_group_name_H-M   'P 1'
#
loop_
_entity.id
_entity.type
_entity.pdbx_description
1 polymer ?
#
loop_
_entity_poly.entity_id
_entity_poly.type
_entity_poly.pdbx_seq_one_letter_code
_entity_poly.pdbx_strand_id
1 'polypeptide(L)'
;MKKFNSVFFIIISFLIIPTIYAQKFEGLAKTPPMGWNSWNKFGCNVSEKLIMETADAMVLSGMKDAGYQYVVIDDCWQIARDSLGFIVADPQRFPSGIKALADYIHSKGLKFGIYSCAGNTTCAGRPASRGHEYQDALTYAKWGVDYLKYDWCDTDGLNAEAAYITMRDALYSAGR
;
A
#
# COMPACT_ATOMS: atom_id res chain seq x y z
N MET A 1 -8.56 0.90 67.05
CA MET A 1 -7.66 0.41 65.96
C MET A 1 -8.51 -0.14 64.81
N LYS A 2 -8.14 0.22 63.57
CA LYS A 2 -8.57 -0.37 62.28
C LYS A 2 -9.97 -0.01 61.73
N LYS A 3 -10.12 1.19 61.15
CA LYS A 3 -11.09 1.47 60.05
C LYS A 3 -10.58 2.62 59.15
N PHE A 4 -9.40 2.48 58.58
CA PHE A 4 -8.91 3.31 57.49
C PHE A 4 -7.97 2.39 56.72
N ASN A 5 -8.38 1.84 55.57
CA ASN A 5 -7.49 1.22 54.57
C ASN A 5 -8.22 0.60 53.35
N SER A 6 -9.55 0.63 53.24
CA SER A 6 -10.22 -0.02 52.10
C SER A 6 -10.65 0.93 50.96
N VAL A 7 -10.57 2.26 51.14
CA VAL A 7 -11.03 3.22 50.11
C VAL A 7 -9.90 3.65 49.16
N PHE A 8 -8.63 3.45 49.54
CA PHE A 8 -7.50 3.91 48.72
C PHE A 8 -7.14 2.99 47.55
N PHE A 9 -7.62 1.74 47.56
CA PHE A 9 -7.31 0.75 46.51
C PHE A 9 -8.25 0.78 45.30
N ILE A 10 -9.41 1.44 45.39
CA ILE A 10 -10.41 1.46 44.30
C ILE A 10 -10.17 2.62 43.32
N ILE A 11 -9.46 3.68 43.75
CA ILE A 11 -9.26 4.88 42.91
C ILE A 11 -8.07 4.73 41.93
N ILE A 12 -7.11 3.83 42.21
CA ILE A 12 -5.93 3.66 41.34
C ILE A 12 -6.23 2.79 40.10
N SER A 13 -7.32 2.01 40.09
CA SER A 13 -7.63 1.10 38.97
C SER A 13 -8.30 1.77 37.76
N PHE A 14 -8.59 3.08 37.81
CA PHE A 14 -9.28 3.81 36.73
C PHE A 14 -8.37 4.68 35.85
N LEU A 15 -7.06 4.70 36.10
CA LEU A 15 -6.12 5.61 35.41
C LEU A 15 -5.30 4.98 34.26
N ILE A 16 -5.57 3.73 33.90
CA ILE A 16 -4.93 3.08 32.75
C ILE A 16 -6.01 2.66 31.76
N ILE A 17 -6.65 3.64 31.14
CA ILE A 17 -7.36 3.37 29.88
C ILE A 17 -6.26 3.37 28.81
N PRO A 18 -5.89 2.21 28.22
CA PRO A 18 -4.99 2.23 27.08
C PRO A 18 -5.70 3.02 25.98
N THR A 19 -5.12 4.16 25.61
CA THR A 19 -5.49 4.85 24.39
C THR A 19 -5.14 3.91 23.23
N ILE A 20 -6.16 3.21 22.73
CA ILE A 20 -6.05 2.43 21.50
C ILE A 20 -5.98 3.45 20.37
N TYR A 21 -4.77 3.80 19.96
CA TYR A 21 -4.57 4.54 18.72
C TYR A 21 -4.80 3.58 17.56
N ALA A 22 -5.62 4.00 16.60
CA ALA A 22 -5.68 3.30 15.32
C ALA A 22 -4.28 3.36 14.70
N GLN A 23 -3.68 2.21 14.42
CA GLN A 23 -2.36 2.09 13.82
C GLN A 23 -2.45 2.46 12.33
N LYS A 24 -2.45 3.76 12.06
CA LYS A 24 -2.39 4.33 10.71
C LYS A 24 -1.42 5.50 10.72
N PHE A 25 -0.82 5.79 9.57
CA PHE A 25 -0.10 7.05 9.40
C PHE A 25 -1.07 8.22 9.60
N GLU A 26 -0.72 9.12 10.50
CA GLU A 26 -1.52 10.30 10.78
C GLU A 26 -1.53 11.24 9.57
N GLY A 27 -2.70 11.83 9.31
CA GLY A 27 -2.85 12.82 8.24
C GLY A 27 -2.96 12.28 6.81
N LEU A 28 -3.01 10.96 6.59
CA LEU A 28 -3.36 10.39 5.29
C LEU A 28 -4.86 10.48 4.99
N ALA A 29 -5.20 10.65 3.70
CA ALA A 29 -6.57 10.59 3.17
C ALA A 29 -7.62 11.40 3.96
N LYS A 30 -7.28 12.64 4.37
CA LYS A 30 -8.22 13.57 5.02
C LYS A 30 -9.43 13.92 4.15
N THR A 31 -9.25 13.80 2.83
CA THR A 31 -10.31 13.81 1.82
C THR A 31 -10.18 12.53 0.97
N PRO A 32 -11.22 12.12 0.23
CA PRO A 32 -11.12 11.00 -0.69
C PRO A 32 -9.90 11.15 -1.62
N PRO A 33 -9.08 10.10 -1.80
CA PRO A 33 -7.93 10.17 -2.69
C PRO A 33 -8.40 10.34 -4.14
N MET A 34 -7.75 11.25 -4.86
CA MET A 34 -8.04 11.54 -6.26
C MET A 34 -6.84 11.18 -7.13
N GLY A 35 -7.08 10.49 -8.24
CA GLY A 35 -6.00 10.03 -9.11
C GLY A 35 -6.51 9.23 -10.29
N TRP A 36 -5.60 8.47 -10.88
CA TRP A 36 -5.84 7.59 -12.02
C TRP A 36 -5.33 6.18 -11.69
N ASN A 37 -5.98 5.18 -12.28
CA ASN A 37 -5.60 3.77 -12.17
C ASN A 37 -5.60 3.13 -13.57
N SER A 38 -4.62 2.28 -13.85
CA SER A 38 -4.42 1.68 -15.18
C SER A 38 -5.49 0.67 -15.61
N TRP A 39 -6.22 0.06 -14.68
CA TRP A 39 -6.98 -1.16 -14.91
C TRP A 39 -8.07 -1.04 -15.97
N ASN A 40 -9.00 -0.09 -15.82
CA ASN A 40 -10.21 -0.03 -16.63
C ASN A 40 -9.94 0.11 -18.14
N LYS A 41 -8.82 0.73 -18.51
CA LYS A 41 -8.46 0.95 -19.92
C LYS A 41 -7.42 -0.05 -20.43
N PHE A 42 -6.44 -0.41 -19.59
CA PHE A 42 -5.26 -1.12 -20.05
C PHE A 42 -5.19 -2.58 -19.58
N GLY A 43 -5.94 -2.97 -18.55
CA GLY A 43 -5.85 -4.31 -17.96
C GLY A 43 -4.40 -4.68 -17.68
N CYS A 44 -3.97 -5.88 -18.12
CA CYS A 44 -2.58 -6.31 -18.00
C CYS A 44 -1.60 -5.64 -18.97
N ASN A 45 -2.02 -4.77 -19.88
CA ASN A 45 -1.12 -4.11 -20.84
C ASN A 45 -0.49 -2.84 -20.23
N VAL A 46 0.28 -3.02 -19.17
CA VAL A 46 0.96 -1.94 -18.42
C VAL A 46 2.48 -2.00 -18.62
N SER A 47 3.11 -0.84 -18.72
CA SER A 47 4.57 -0.69 -18.85
C SER A 47 5.05 0.63 -18.25
N GLU A 48 6.34 0.73 -17.92
CA GLU A 48 6.98 1.94 -17.43
C GLU A 48 6.68 3.14 -18.32
N LYS A 49 6.86 2.98 -19.64
CA LYS A 49 6.55 4.03 -20.62
C LYS A 49 5.10 4.52 -20.53
N LEU A 50 4.13 3.60 -20.49
CA LEU A 50 2.72 3.96 -20.38
C LEU A 50 2.42 4.78 -19.13
N ILE A 51 2.97 4.35 -17.98
CA ILE A 51 2.73 5.02 -16.71
C ILE A 51 3.39 6.41 -16.69
N MET A 52 4.60 6.55 -17.24
CA MET A 52 5.29 7.83 -17.38
C MET A 52 4.49 8.80 -18.28
N GLU A 53 4.06 8.34 -19.46
CA GLU A 53 3.26 9.16 -20.39
C GLU A 53 1.91 9.56 -19.77
N THR A 54 1.31 8.70 -18.95
CA THR A 54 0.08 9.01 -18.21
C THR A 54 0.32 10.07 -17.15
N ALA A 55 1.43 9.99 -16.40
CA ALA A 55 1.82 11.00 -15.42
C ALA A 55 2.04 12.37 -16.09
N ASP A 56 2.71 12.41 -17.24
CA ASP A 56 2.89 13.64 -18.03
C ASP A 56 1.54 14.20 -18.51
N ALA A 57 0.65 13.35 -19.02
CA ALA A 57 -0.68 13.77 -19.45
C ALA A 57 -1.53 14.35 -18.31
N MET A 58 -1.46 13.76 -17.11
CA MET A 58 -2.16 14.29 -15.92
C MET A 58 -1.67 15.68 -15.52
N VAL A 59 -0.39 15.97 -15.68
CA VAL A 59 0.15 17.32 -15.45
C VAL A 59 -0.28 18.27 -16.56
N LEU A 60 -0.05 17.90 -17.83
CA LEU A 60 -0.31 18.77 -18.98
C LEU A 60 -1.79 19.13 -19.17
N SER A 61 -2.70 18.23 -18.79
CA SER A 61 -4.14 18.45 -18.89
C SER A 61 -4.73 19.30 -17.77
N GLY A 62 -3.96 19.64 -16.73
CA GLY A 62 -4.45 20.33 -15.54
C GLY A 62 -5.17 19.43 -14.53
N MET A 63 -5.23 18.10 -14.75
CA MET A 63 -5.81 17.17 -13.79
C MET A 63 -5.09 17.21 -12.43
N LYS A 64 -3.75 17.32 -12.45
CA LYS A 64 -2.96 17.51 -11.22
C LYS A 64 -3.44 18.74 -10.44
N ASP A 65 -3.61 19.88 -11.12
CA ASP A 65 -4.03 21.13 -10.50
C ASP A 65 -5.48 21.08 -10.00
N ALA A 66 -6.31 20.24 -10.63
CA ALA A 66 -7.66 19.91 -10.16
C ALA A 66 -7.68 18.93 -8.98
N GLY A 67 -6.53 18.44 -8.50
CA GLY A 67 -6.39 17.61 -7.30
C GLY A 67 -6.10 16.12 -7.56
N TYR A 68 -6.04 15.67 -8.82
CA TYR A 68 -5.71 14.28 -9.16
C TYR A 68 -4.20 14.04 -8.99
N GLN A 69 -3.83 13.46 -7.84
CA GLN A 69 -2.44 13.37 -7.41
C GLN A 69 -1.86 11.95 -7.47
N TYR A 70 -2.68 10.89 -7.48
CA TYR A 70 -2.18 9.50 -7.51
C TYR A 70 -2.13 8.94 -8.92
N VAL A 71 -1.01 8.30 -9.28
CA VAL A 71 -0.85 7.46 -10.47
C VAL A 71 -0.67 6.02 -10.00
N VAL A 72 -1.71 5.20 -10.14
CA VAL A 72 -1.73 3.83 -9.60
C VAL A 72 -1.54 2.82 -10.73
N ILE A 73 -0.47 2.04 -10.69
CA ILE A 73 -0.35 0.84 -11.50
C ILE A 73 -1.13 -0.31 -10.85
N ASP A 74 -2.05 -0.89 -11.61
CA ASP A 74 -2.85 -2.03 -11.18
C ASP A 74 -2.13 -3.37 -11.45
N ASP A 75 -2.85 -4.48 -11.47
CA ASP A 75 -2.32 -5.84 -11.63
C ASP A 75 -1.39 -6.02 -12.85
N CYS A 76 -0.67 -7.14 -12.89
CA CYS A 76 0.20 -7.58 -13.98
C CYS A 76 1.52 -6.80 -14.14
N TRP A 77 1.93 -6.02 -13.14
CA TRP A 77 3.25 -5.36 -13.10
C TRP A 77 4.37 -6.32 -12.66
N GLN A 78 4.02 -7.30 -11.81
CA GLN A 78 4.90 -8.32 -11.25
C GLN A 78 4.80 -9.65 -12.00
N ILE A 79 5.91 -10.40 -12.04
CA ILE A 79 5.97 -11.69 -12.75
C ILE A 79 6.41 -12.86 -11.88
N ALA A 80 7.19 -12.61 -10.82
CA ALA A 80 7.82 -13.66 -10.04
C ALA A 80 8.20 -13.16 -8.64
N ARG A 81 8.74 -14.09 -7.83
CA ARG A 81 9.57 -13.77 -6.68
C ARG A 81 10.99 -14.28 -6.94
N ASP A 82 12.00 -13.58 -6.44
CA ASP A 82 13.39 -14.05 -6.51
C ASP A 82 13.69 -15.18 -5.51
N SER A 83 14.92 -15.67 -5.47
CA SER A 83 15.33 -16.76 -4.57
C SER A 83 15.28 -16.41 -3.08
N LEU A 84 15.16 -15.12 -2.75
CA LEU A 84 14.99 -14.60 -1.39
C LEU A 84 13.54 -14.26 -1.07
N GLY A 85 12.61 -14.49 -2.01
CA GLY A 85 11.18 -14.22 -1.86
C GLY A 85 10.76 -12.79 -2.19
N PHE A 86 11.65 -11.90 -2.66
CA PHE A 86 11.27 -10.54 -3.02
C PHE A 86 10.47 -10.53 -4.32
N ILE A 87 9.40 -9.74 -4.34
CA ILE A 87 8.56 -9.55 -5.52
C ILE A 87 9.33 -8.87 -6.65
N VAL A 88 9.22 -9.43 -7.87
CA VAL A 88 9.95 -8.98 -9.06
C VAL A 88 8.99 -8.40 -10.09
N ALA A 89 9.21 -7.13 -10.43
CA ALA A 89 8.53 -6.47 -11.56
C ALA A 89 8.96 -7.09 -12.89
N ASP A 90 8.09 -7.06 -13.91
CA ASP A 90 8.43 -7.50 -15.26
C ASP A 90 9.60 -6.64 -15.82
N PRO A 91 10.82 -7.20 -16.00
CA PRO A 91 11.97 -6.42 -16.42
C PRO A 91 11.88 -5.98 -17.89
N GLN A 92 11.01 -6.59 -18.71
CA GLN A 92 10.80 -6.16 -20.08
C GLN A 92 9.86 -4.94 -20.13
N ARG A 93 8.89 -4.86 -19.22
CA ARG A 93 7.92 -3.76 -19.17
C ARG A 93 8.37 -2.61 -18.28
N PHE A 94 9.18 -2.90 -17.25
CA PHE A 94 9.73 -1.95 -16.29
C PHE A 94 11.26 -2.04 -16.26
N PRO A 95 11.94 -1.72 -17.38
CA PRO A 95 13.39 -1.95 -17.52
C PRO A 95 14.23 -1.12 -16.54
N SER A 96 13.75 0.05 -16.10
CA SER A 96 14.44 0.86 -15.08
C SER A 96 14.07 0.48 -13.64
N GLY A 97 13.08 -0.41 -13.47
CA GLY A 97 12.57 -0.86 -12.18
C GLY A 97 11.58 0.12 -11.53
N ILE A 98 10.82 -0.40 -10.56
CA ILE A 98 9.70 0.34 -9.93
C ILE A 98 10.16 1.59 -9.18
N LYS A 99 11.35 1.55 -8.54
CA LYS A 99 11.90 2.73 -7.86
C LYS A 99 12.11 3.89 -8.83
N ALA A 100 12.70 3.64 -10.00
CA ALA A 100 12.95 4.68 -10.98
C ALA A 100 11.64 5.28 -11.51
N LEU A 101 10.62 4.45 -11.71
CA LEU A 101 9.27 4.90 -12.07
C LEU A 101 8.64 5.77 -10.97
N ALA A 102 8.76 5.37 -9.70
CA ALA A 102 8.27 6.17 -8.57
C ALA A 102 8.98 7.52 -8.48
N ASP A 103 10.31 7.53 -8.57
CA ASP A 103 11.13 8.75 -8.59
C ASP A 103 10.70 9.68 -9.74
N TYR A 104 10.42 9.13 -10.93
CA TYR A 104 9.90 9.91 -12.05
C TYR A 104 8.55 10.56 -11.74
N ILE A 105 7.59 9.79 -11.22
CA ILE A 105 6.26 10.29 -10.87
C ILE A 105 6.35 11.39 -9.79
N HIS A 106 7.22 11.21 -8.79
CA HIS A 106 7.50 12.22 -7.78
C HIS A 106 8.10 13.50 -8.38
N SER A 107 8.98 13.38 -9.39
CA SER A 107 9.54 14.55 -10.09
C SER A 107 8.47 15.41 -10.80
N LYS A 108 7.31 14.83 -11.11
CA LYS A 108 6.14 15.52 -11.66
C LYS A 108 5.25 16.13 -10.58
N GLY A 109 5.60 15.96 -9.30
CA GLY A 109 4.79 16.35 -8.14
C GLY A 109 3.51 15.53 -8.01
N LEU A 110 3.51 14.29 -8.50
CA LEU A 110 2.46 13.30 -8.31
C LEU A 110 2.92 12.24 -7.28
N LYS A 111 2.00 11.36 -6.88
CA LYS A 111 2.20 10.25 -5.95
C LYS A 111 2.06 8.93 -6.68
N PHE A 112 2.92 7.97 -6.38
CA PHE A 112 2.90 6.66 -7.03
C PHE A 112 2.15 5.63 -6.20
N GLY A 113 1.23 4.90 -6.85
CA GLY A 113 0.54 3.77 -6.24
C GLY A 113 0.83 2.45 -6.93
N ILE A 114 0.85 1.37 -6.15
CA ILE A 114 1.06 0.00 -6.62
C ILE A 114 -0.10 -0.90 -6.20
N TYR A 115 -0.14 -2.10 -6.76
CA TYR A 115 -1.17 -3.10 -6.51
C TYR A 115 -0.59 -4.41 -5.96
N SER A 116 -1.33 -5.03 -5.05
CA SER A 116 -1.15 -6.44 -4.66
C SER A 116 -2.49 -7.04 -4.19
N CYS A 117 -2.46 -8.26 -3.69
CA CYS A 117 -3.62 -9.02 -3.22
C CYS A 117 -3.33 -9.71 -1.88
N ALA A 118 -4.37 -9.89 -1.05
CA ALA A 118 -4.31 -10.60 0.23
C ALA A 118 -4.31 -12.13 0.09
N GLY A 119 -4.63 -12.66 -1.08
CA GLY A 119 -4.63 -14.10 -1.36
C GLY A 119 -3.31 -14.64 -1.90
N ASN A 120 -3.30 -15.92 -2.31
CA ASN A 120 -2.08 -16.57 -2.81
C ASN A 120 -1.62 -15.99 -4.16
N THR A 121 -2.57 -15.58 -5.00
CA THR A 121 -2.32 -14.92 -6.28
C THR A 121 -3.20 -13.68 -6.43
N THR A 122 -2.80 -12.78 -7.34
CA THR A 122 -3.65 -11.66 -7.74
C THR A 122 -4.80 -12.14 -8.59
N CYS A 123 -5.77 -11.26 -8.86
CA CYS A 123 -6.90 -11.59 -9.71
C CYS A 123 -6.49 -12.00 -11.14
N ALA A 124 -5.35 -11.49 -11.65
CA ALA A 124 -4.76 -11.90 -12.91
C ALA A 124 -3.75 -13.06 -12.79
N GLY A 125 -3.70 -13.76 -11.66
CA GLY A 125 -2.85 -14.93 -11.45
C GLY A 125 -1.36 -14.60 -11.28
N ARG A 126 -1.02 -13.40 -10.78
CA ARG A 126 0.37 -13.00 -10.49
C ARG A 126 0.72 -13.28 -9.03
N PRO A 127 2.03 -13.27 -8.66
CA PRO A 127 2.42 -13.31 -7.26
C PRO A 127 1.73 -12.21 -6.44
N ALA A 128 1.13 -12.59 -5.32
CA ALA A 128 0.46 -11.71 -4.35
C ALA A 128 1.20 -11.73 -3.01
N SER A 129 0.74 -10.92 -2.04
CA SER A 129 1.50 -10.65 -0.81
C SER A 129 1.22 -11.61 0.35
N ARG A 130 0.31 -12.57 0.23
CA ARG A 130 0.03 -13.52 1.31
C ARG A 130 1.31 -14.25 1.75
N GLY A 131 1.63 -14.18 3.03
CA GLY A 131 2.86 -14.77 3.61
C GLY A 131 4.14 -13.98 3.34
N HIS A 132 4.06 -12.87 2.60
CA HIS A 132 5.17 -11.98 2.27
C HIS A 132 4.87 -10.52 2.64
N GLU A 133 3.86 -10.25 3.46
CA GLU A 133 3.29 -8.92 3.69
C GLU A 133 4.35 -7.93 4.17
N TYR A 134 5.15 -8.31 5.17
CA TYR A 134 6.24 -7.48 5.70
C TYR A 134 7.39 -7.29 4.70
N GLN A 135 7.70 -8.32 3.91
CA GLN A 135 8.75 -8.25 2.89
C GLN A 135 8.34 -7.34 1.73
N ASP A 136 7.09 -7.46 1.29
CA ASP A 136 6.51 -6.66 0.22
C ASP A 136 6.32 -5.21 0.66
N ALA A 137 5.79 -4.97 1.87
CA ALA A 137 5.68 -3.62 2.43
C ALA A 137 7.04 -2.92 2.52
N LEU A 138 8.08 -3.61 3.00
CA LEU A 138 9.44 -3.07 3.04
C LEU A 138 9.98 -2.77 1.63
N THR A 139 9.68 -3.64 0.66
CA THR A 139 10.06 -3.43 -0.75
C THR A 139 9.37 -2.19 -1.32
N TYR A 140 8.06 -2.05 -1.11
CA TYR A 140 7.28 -0.91 -1.57
C TYR A 140 7.77 0.40 -0.94
N ALA A 141 8.09 0.40 0.35
CA ALA A 141 8.68 1.54 1.04
C ALA A 141 10.04 1.92 0.43
N LYS A 142 10.93 0.95 0.18
CA LYS A 142 12.24 1.17 -0.47
C LYS A 142 12.11 1.71 -1.89
N TRP A 143 11.07 1.33 -2.62
CA TRP A 143 10.77 1.85 -3.95
C TRP A 143 10.11 3.22 -3.93
N GLY A 144 9.70 3.74 -2.78
CA GLY A 144 9.07 5.05 -2.68
C GLY A 144 7.57 5.04 -3.02
N VAL A 145 6.88 3.92 -2.93
CA VAL A 145 5.42 3.85 -3.13
C VAL A 145 4.69 4.73 -2.10
N ASP A 146 3.59 5.38 -2.50
CA ASP A 146 2.75 6.25 -1.66
C ASP A 146 1.33 5.69 -1.44
N TYR A 147 0.93 4.67 -2.21
CA TYR A 147 -0.42 4.10 -2.19
C TYR A 147 -0.37 2.61 -2.52
N LEU A 148 -1.11 1.78 -1.78
CA LEU A 148 -1.31 0.37 -2.09
C LEU A 148 -2.80 0.10 -2.34
N LYS A 149 -3.15 -0.38 -3.54
CA LYS A 149 -4.41 -1.10 -3.77
C LYS A 149 -4.20 -2.56 -3.35
N TYR A 150 -5.04 -3.06 -2.45
CA TYR A 150 -4.88 -4.40 -1.88
C TYR A 150 -6.14 -5.26 -2.07
N ASP A 151 -6.07 -6.20 -3.00
CA ASP A 151 -7.21 -6.98 -3.51
C ASP A 151 -7.56 -8.22 -2.66
N TRP A 152 -8.62 -8.92 -3.08
CA TRP A 152 -9.23 -10.05 -2.35
C TRP A 152 -9.49 -11.31 -3.23
N CYS A 153 -8.61 -11.60 -4.20
CA CYS A 153 -8.67 -12.82 -5.01
C CYS A 153 -7.85 -13.97 -4.40
N ASP A 154 -8.19 -15.23 -4.70
CA ASP A 154 -7.46 -16.43 -4.20
C ASP A 154 -7.32 -16.47 -2.66
N THR A 155 -8.45 -16.24 -1.99
CA THR A 155 -8.56 -16.00 -0.55
C THR A 155 -9.26 -17.14 0.21
N ASP A 156 -9.34 -18.33 -0.38
CA ASP A 156 -9.97 -19.48 0.25
C ASP A 156 -9.33 -19.78 1.62
N GLY A 157 -10.19 -19.90 2.63
CA GLY A 157 -9.80 -20.15 4.02
C GLY A 157 -9.23 -18.94 4.77
N LEU A 158 -9.22 -17.73 4.20
CA LEU A 158 -8.74 -16.53 4.87
C LEU A 158 -9.84 -15.78 5.63
N ASN A 159 -9.46 -15.19 6.76
CA ASN A 159 -10.23 -14.16 7.42
C ASN A 159 -9.82 -12.78 6.85
N ALA A 160 -10.78 -12.03 6.31
CA ALA A 160 -10.52 -10.74 5.68
C ALA A 160 -9.94 -9.71 6.63
N GLU A 161 -10.56 -9.53 7.80
CA GLU A 161 -10.10 -8.55 8.78
C GLU A 161 -8.64 -8.81 9.19
N ALA A 162 -8.30 -10.06 9.53
CA ALA A 162 -6.95 -10.44 9.91
C ALA A 162 -5.93 -10.23 8.78
N ALA A 163 -6.27 -10.57 7.54
CA ALA A 163 -5.38 -10.40 6.39
C ALA A 163 -5.10 -8.91 6.11
N TYR A 164 -6.14 -8.07 6.12
CA TYR A 164 -5.98 -6.63 5.92
C TYR A 164 -5.25 -5.94 7.09
N ILE A 165 -5.47 -6.40 8.33
CA ILE A 165 -4.70 -5.94 9.50
C ILE A 165 -3.22 -6.29 9.34
N THR A 166 -2.90 -7.50 8.86
CA THR A 166 -1.50 -7.93 8.67
C THR A 166 -0.77 -7.01 7.69
N MET A 167 -1.38 -6.70 6.54
CA MET A 167 -0.78 -5.77 5.58
C MET A 167 -0.71 -4.33 6.13
N ARG A 168 -1.72 -3.86 6.87
CA ARG A 168 -1.69 -2.56 7.56
C ARG A 168 -0.46 -2.45 8.47
N ASP A 169 -0.23 -3.47 9.31
CA ASP A 169 0.87 -3.49 10.28
C ASP A 169 2.23 -3.60 9.60
N ALA A 170 2.30 -4.38 8.51
CA ALA A 170 3.48 -4.47 7.66
C ALA A 170 3.86 -3.12 7.06
N LEU A 171 2.91 -2.39 6.47
CA LEU A 171 3.13 -1.04 5.92
C LEU A 171 3.56 -0.06 7.01
N TYR A 172 2.89 -0.06 8.15
CA TYR A 172 3.26 0.79 9.29
C TYR A 172 4.71 0.51 9.75
N SER A 173 5.08 -0.77 9.84
CA SER A 173 6.43 -1.19 10.26
C SER A 173 7.50 -0.86 9.23
N ALA A 174 7.14 -0.76 7.94
CA ALA A 174 8.05 -0.37 6.87
C ALA A 174 8.44 1.13 6.93
N GLY A 175 7.71 1.95 7.69
CA GLY A 175 8.06 3.33 8.00
C GLY A 175 7.81 4.34 6.88
N ARG A 176 7.00 3.97 5.87
CA ARG A 176 6.56 4.86 4.79
C ARG A 176 5.10 4.62 4.44
#